data_AF-A0A2C9JM90-F1
#
_entry.id   AF-A0A2C9JM90-F1
#
_cell.length_a   1.000
_cell.length_b   1.000
_cell.length_c   1.000
_cell.angle_alpha   90.00
_cell.angle_beta   90.00
_cell.angle_gamma   90.00
#
_symmetry.space_group_name_H-M   'P 1'
#
loop_
_entity.id
_entity.type
_entity.pdbx_description
1 polymer ?
#
loop_
_entity_poly.entity_id
_entity_poly.type
_entity_poly.pdbx_seq_one_letter_code
_entity_poly.pdbx_strand_id
1 'polypeptide(L)'
;MATETTELTVSPNLAGVPRVDFVEDVDDFMKKPENDTAETVLKRQEELHNKFKFMEYNLNLKKTRLKNQIPDIKSSLDIVKHLMIKKDNTEPMNTSFLLSDNVYAKAVIPPTDKVCLWLGANVMLEYEINEADDVLMKNLDAAKKSLVQVEDDLLYIRDQMTTLEVNMARVYNWDVKRRQAEKSNKS
;
A
#
# COMPACT_ATOMS: atom_id res chain seq x y z
N MET A 1 -17.70 -38.26 -14.08
CA MET A 1 -16.38 -37.71 -13.73
C MET A 1 -16.17 -36.45 -14.54
N ALA A 2 -16.46 -35.30 -13.95
CA ALA A 2 -16.00 -34.00 -14.42
C ALA A 2 -15.91 -33.13 -13.17
N THR A 3 -14.69 -32.94 -12.72
CA THR A 3 -14.30 -32.09 -11.61
C THR A 3 -14.41 -30.64 -12.07
N GLU A 4 -15.47 -29.94 -11.71
CA GLU A 4 -15.48 -28.48 -11.75
C GLU A 4 -14.81 -27.99 -10.47
N THR A 5 -13.49 -27.87 -10.55
CA THR A 5 -12.68 -27.06 -9.66
C THR A 5 -13.22 -25.64 -9.75
N THR A 6 -13.75 -25.11 -8.65
CA THR A 6 -14.11 -23.69 -8.55
C THR A 6 -12.80 -22.89 -8.64
N GLU A 7 -12.39 -22.59 -9.88
CA GLU A 7 -11.30 -21.67 -10.15
C GLU A 7 -11.68 -20.34 -9.49
N LEU A 8 -10.92 -19.97 -8.46
CA LEU A 8 -10.76 -18.60 -8.03
C LEU A 8 -10.48 -17.79 -9.30
N THR A 9 -11.49 -17.10 -9.81
CA THR A 9 -11.36 -16.29 -11.03
C THR A 9 -10.41 -15.14 -10.72
N VAL A 10 -9.13 -15.38 -10.97
CA VAL A 10 -8.06 -14.37 -10.97
C VAL A 10 -8.36 -13.44 -12.14
N SER A 11 -9.13 -12.39 -11.87
CA SER A 11 -9.33 -11.25 -12.76
C SER A 11 -8.45 -10.08 -12.31
N PRO A 12 -8.01 -9.21 -13.23
CA PRO A 12 -6.64 -8.72 -13.24
C PRO A 12 -6.36 -7.58 -12.26
N ASN A 13 -5.26 -7.76 -11.52
CA ASN A 13 -4.30 -6.73 -11.12
C ASN A 13 -4.77 -5.58 -10.21
N LEU A 14 -5.01 -5.90 -8.94
CA LEU A 14 -4.67 -5.01 -7.83
C LEU A 14 -3.90 -5.83 -6.77
N ALA A 15 -2.56 -5.74 -6.82
CA ALA A 15 -1.61 -6.21 -5.80
C ALA A 15 -1.79 -7.64 -5.21
N GLY A 16 -2.33 -8.61 -5.95
CA GLY A 16 -2.50 -9.99 -5.44
C GLY A 16 -3.55 -10.13 -4.35
N VAL A 17 -4.43 -9.15 -4.19
CA VAL A 17 -5.54 -9.16 -3.24
C VAL A 17 -6.64 -10.10 -3.76
N PRO A 18 -7.03 -11.16 -3.01
CA PRO A 18 -8.10 -12.05 -3.42
C PRO A 18 -9.41 -11.30 -3.61
N ARG A 19 -10.14 -11.61 -4.68
CA ARG A 19 -11.49 -11.10 -4.89
C ARG A 19 -12.48 -11.89 -4.04
N VAL A 20 -13.39 -11.18 -3.38
CA VAL A 20 -14.54 -11.72 -2.66
C VAL A 20 -15.77 -11.48 -3.51
N ASP A 21 -16.36 -12.56 -4.01
CA ASP A 21 -17.63 -12.47 -4.73
C ASP A 21 -18.79 -12.32 -3.75
N PHE A 22 -19.75 -11.47 -4.11
CA PHE A 22 -20.96 -11.26 -3.33
C PHE A 22 -21.88 -12.49 -3.43
N VAL A 23 -22.36 -12.99 -2.30
CA VAL A 23 -23.27 -14.15 -2.25
C VAL A 23 -24.72 -13.64 -2.22
N GLU A 24 -25.36 -13.61 -3.39
CA GLU A 24 -26.77 -13.24 -3.53
C GLU A 24 -27.70 -14.28 -2.92
N ASP A 25 -27.52 -15.55 -3.30
CA ASP A 25 -28.29 -16.69 -2.79
C ASP A 25 -27.41 -17.57 -1.87
N VAL A 26 -27.69 -17.49 -0.57
CA VAL A 26 -26.96 -18.23 0.47
C VAL A 26 -27.31 -19.71 0.44
N ASP A 27 -28.53 -20.08 0.04
CA ASP A 27 -28.98 -21.46 -0.03
C ASP A 27 -28.25 -22.21 -1.16
N ASP A 28 -28.10 -21.58 -2.32
CA ASP A 28 -27.34 -22.16 -3.44
C ASP A 28 -25.82 -22.14 -3.19
N PHE A 29 -25.34 -21.16 -2.42
CA PHE A 29 -23.95 -21.16 -1.96
C PHE A 29 -23.67 -22.31 -0.98
N MET A 30 -24.56 -22.56 -0.02
CA MET A 30 -24.41 -23.63 0.98
C MET A 30 -24.65 -25.04 0.41
N LYS A 31 -25.31 -25.17 -0.75
CA LYS A 31 -25.45 -26.46 -1.47
C LYS A 31 -24.17 -26.91 -2.19
N LYS A 32 -23.15 -26.05 -2.31
CA LYS A 32 -21.89 -26.43 -2.95
C LYS A 32 -21.17 -27.49 -2.11
N PRO A 33 -20.53 -28.50 -2.74
CA PRO A 33 -19.85 -29.59 -2.03
C PRO A 33 -18.64 -29.12 -1.20
N GLU A 34 -18.19 -27.88 -1.38
CA GLU A 34 -17.14 -27.26 -0.55
C GLU A 34 -17.66 -26.67 0.78
N ASN A 35 -18.98 -26.51 0.92
CA ASN A 35 -19.62 -25.79 2.04
C ASN A 35 -20.40 -26.76 2.94
N ASP A 36 -19.73 -27.79 3.46
CA ASP A 36 -20.33 -28.86 4.28
C ASP A 36 -21.09 -28.36 5.53
N THR A 37 -20.63 -27.28 6.17
CA THR A 37 -21.26 -26.76 7.39
C THR A 37 -21.12 -25.24 7.47
N ALA A 38 -22.13 -24.55 8.01
CA ALA A 38 -22.05 -23.10 8.21
C ALA A 38 -20.84 -22.68 9.04
N GLU A 39 -20.43 -23.50 10.01
CA GLU A 39 -19.24 -23.27 10.83
C GLU A 39 -17.92 -23.30 10.04
N THR A 40 -17.77 -24.22 9.07
CA THR A 40 -16.55 -24.28 8.24
C THR A 40 -16.49 -23.10 7.28
N VAL A 41 -17.62 -22.67 6.74
CA VAL A 41 -17.74 -21.48 5.89
C VAL A 41 -17.42 -20.20 6.67
N LEU A 42 -18.01 -20.02 7.85
CA LEU A 42 -17.75 -18.87 8.72
C LEU A 42 -16.28 -18.81 9.13
N LYS A 43 -15.66 -19.95 9.48
CA LYS A 43 -14.24 -20.02 9.80
C LYS A 43 -13.35 -19.64 8.61
N ARG A 44 -13.67 -20.11 7.41
CA ARG A 44 -12.95 -19.75 6.17
C ARG A 44 -13.07 -18.26 5.87
N GLN A 45 -14.24 -17.67 6.06
CA GLN A 45 -14.48 -16.24 5.90
C GLN A 45 -13.73 -15.41 6.95
N GLU A 46 -13.67 -15.87 8.20
CA GLU A 46 -12.88 -15.23 9.26
C GLU A 46 -11.38 -15.27 8.95
N GLU A 47 -10.85 -16.39 8.44
CA GLU A 47 -9.46 -16.49 7.97
C GLU A 47 -9.17 -15.51 6.83
N LEU A 48 -10.08 -15.37 5.86
CA LEU A 48 -9.97 -14.39 4.78
C LEU A 48 -10.02 -12.96 5.31
N HIS A 49 -10.92 -12.66 6.24
CA HIS A 49 -11.04 -11.35 6.88
C HIS A 49 -9.74 -10.95 7.59
N ASN A 50 -9.14 -11.88 8.34
CA ASN A 50 -7.86 -11.65 9.00
C ASN A 50 -6.72 -11.41 8.01
N LYS A 51 -6.71 -12.08 6.84
CA LYS A 51 -5.75 -11.81 5.76
C LYS A 51 -5.92 -10.40 5.18
N PHE A 52 -7.16 -9.96 4.91
CA PHE A 52 -7.41 -8.59 4.43
C PHE A 52 -6.97 -7.54 5.45
N LYS A 53 -7.26 -7.74 6.73
CA LYS A 53 -6.80 -6.84 7.80
C LYS A 53 -5.27 -6.75 7.87
N PHE A 54 -4.58 -7.88 7.71
CA PHE A 54 -3.11 -7.89 7.65
C PHE A 54 -2.59 -7.13 6.41
N MET A 55 -3.20 -7.32 5.24
CA MET A 55 -2.83 -6.59 4.02
C MET A 55 -3.09 -5.08 4.16
N GLU A 56 -4.24 -4.68 4.73
CA GLU A 56 -4.58 -3.28 5.00
C GLU A 56 -3.53 -2.63 5.92
N TYR A 57 -3.12 -3.33 6.98
CA TYR A 57 -2.08 -2.86 7.89
C TYR A 57 -0.75 -2.60 7.16
N ASN A 58 -0.29 -3.55 6.34
CA ASN A 58 0.96 -3.40 5.59
C ASN A 58 0.91 -2.25 4.57
N LEU A 59 -0.21 -2.08 3.87
CA LEU A 59 -0.39 -0.98 2.94
C LEU A 59 -0.43 0.38 3.65
N ASN A 60 -1.04 0.47 4.83
CA ASN A 60 -1.03 1.69 5.64
C ASN A 60 0.37 2.06 6.14
N LEU A 61 1.20 1.07 6.50
CA LEU A 61 2.62 1.32 6.82
C LEU A 61 3.37 1.87 5.60
N LYS A 62 3.19 1.25 4.42
CA LYS A 62 3.80 1.71 3.17
C LYS A 62 3.35 3.13 2.81
N LYS A 63 2.06 3.43 2.97
CA LYS A 63 1.47 4.76 2.76
C LYS A 63 2.12 5.80 3.66
N THR A 64 2.24 5.52 4.96
CA THR A 64 2.88 6.43 5.93
C THR A 64 4.33 6.70 5.56
N ARG A 65 5.09 5.66 5.20
CA ARG A 65 6.49 5.81 4.75
C ARG A 65 6.60 6.70 3.51
N LEU A 66 5.76 6.47 2.50
CA LEU A 66 5.74 7.29 1.27
C LEU A 66 5.35 8.74 1.58
N LYS A 67 4.38 8.97 2.47
CA LYS A 67 3.97 10.32 2.90
C LYS A 67 5.08 11.10 3.60
N ASN A 68 5.95 10.43 4.35
CA ASN A 68 7.11 11.06 4.98
C ASN A 68 8.24 11.30 3.98
N GLN A 69 8.47 10.35 3.05
CA GLN A 69 9.55 10.43 2.07
C GLN A 69 9.32 11.51 0.98
N ILE A 70 8.07 11.78 0.60
CA ILE A 70 7.76 12.77 -0.45
C ILE A 70 8.23 14.18 -0.07
N PRO A 71 7.96 14.71 1.14
CA PRO A 71 8.53 15.98 1.61
C PRO A 71 10.05 16.01 1.59
N ASP A 72 10.72 14.95 2.02
CA ASP A 72 12.19 14.88 2.06
C ASP A 72 12.80 14.98 0.65
N ILE A 73 12.21 14.29 -0.33
CA ILE A 73 12.63 14.38 -1.75
C ILE A 73 12.37 15.78 -2.30
N LYS A 74 11.23 16.40 -1.96
CA LYS A 74 10.93 17.79 -2.36
C LYS A 74 11.92 18.78 -1.79
N SER A 75 12.25 18.66 -0.51
CA SER A 75 13.26 19.53 0.12
C SER A 75 14.62 19.37 -0.54
N SER A 76 14.98 18.14 -0.93
CA SER A 76 16.22 17.87 -1.66
C SER A 76 16.22 18.50 -3.05
N LEU A 77 15.09 18.46 -3.78
CA LEU A 77 14.92 19.16 -5.06
C LEU A 77 15.04 20.68 -4.92
N ASP A 78 14.43 21.26 -3.89
CA ASP A 78 14.52 22.70 -3.65
C ASP A 78 15.96 23.14 -3.36
N ILE A 79 16.74 22.32 -2.64
CA ILE A 79 18.17 22.56 -2.42
C ILE A 79 18.94 22.48 -3.74
N VAL A 80 18.72 21.45 -4.56
CA VAL A 80 19.42 21.30 -5.86
C VAL A 80 19.11 22.48 -6.79
N LYS A 81 17.86 22.93 -6.86
CA LYS A 81 17.46 24.12 -7.63
C LYS A 81 18.11 25.39 -7.10
N HIS A 82 18.20 25.55 -5.80
CA HIS A 82 18.86 26.69 -5.19
C HIS A 82 20.37 26.69 -5.47
N LEU A 83 21.02 25.51 -5.47
CA LEU A 83 22.42 25.35 -5.89
C LEU A 83 22.61 25.67 -7.38
N MET A 84 21.64 25.30 -8.23
CA MET A 84 21.66 25.63 -9.66
C MET A 84 21.61 27.14 -9.91
N ILE A 85 20.72 27.88 -9.24
CA ILE A 85 20.63 29.34 -9.36
C ILE A 85 21.89 30.03 -8.83
N LYS A 86 22.51 29.46 -7.78
CA LYS A 86 23.75 29.99 -7.21
C LYS A 86 24.98 29.65 -8.01
N LYS A 87 24.96 28.64 -8.88
CA LYS A 87 26.06 28.40 -9.82
C LYS A 87 26.24 29.59 -10.77
N ASP A 88 25.14 30.19 -11.21
CA ASP A 88 25.16 31.36 -12.12
C ASP A 88 25.60 32.66 -11.41
N ASN A 89 25.47 32.70 -10.08
CA ASN A 89 25.92 33.81 -9.26
C ASN A 89 27.29 33.45 -8.66
N THR A 90 28.38 34.01 -9.19
CA THR A 90 29.78 33.72 -8.79
C THR A 90 30.14 33.99 -7.32
N GLU A 91 29.16 34.31 -6.47
CA GLU A 91 29.34 34.61 -5.07
C GLU A 91 29.37 33.33 -4.20
N PRO A 92 30.37 33.19 -3.30
CA PRO A 92 30.45 32.05 -2.41
C PRO A 92 29.29 32.02 -1.41
N MET A 93 28.67 30.85 -1.23
CA MET A 93 27.55 30.69 -0.30
C MET A 93 28.03 30.38 1.11
N ASN A 94 27.68 31.24 2.06
CA ASN A 94 27.79 30.91 3.48
C ASN A 94 26.63 29.98 3.88
N THR A 95 26.96 28.77 4.34
CA THR A 95 25.97 27.82 4.87
C THR A 95 26.41 27.26 6.22
N SER A 96 25.47 26.71 6.96
CA SER A 96 25.73 25.95 8.19
C SER A 96 25.63 24.47 7.87
N PHE A 97 26.77 23.77 7.82
CA PHE A 97 26.84 22.34 7.59
C PHE A 97 26.47 21.56 8.85
N LEU A 98 25.59 20.57 8.72
CA LEU A 98 25.16 19.72 9.83
C LEU A 98 26.23 18.63 10.08
N LEU A 99 26.89 18.69 11.24
CA LEU A 99 27.85 17.67 11.70
C LEU A 99 27.16 16.58 12.52
N SER A 100 26.15 16.97 13.29
CA SER A 100 25.29 16.12 14.12
C SER A 100 23.96 16.84 14.36
N ASP A 101 22.95 16.16 14.90
CA ASP A 101 21.56 16.65 15.03
C ASP A 101 21.45 18.05 15.64
N ASN A 102 22.35 18.43 16.55
CA ASN A 102 22.40 19.74 17.21
C ASN A 102 23.73 20.49 17.01
N VAL A 103 24.60 20.04 16.11
CA VAL A 103 25.94 20.63 15.89
C VAL A 103 26.08 21.08 14.45
N TYR A 104 26.27 22.39 14.27
CA TYR A 104 26.40 23.02 12.97
C TYR A 104 27.75 23.73 12.86
N ALA A 105 28.43 23.56 11.71
CA ALA A 105 29.65 24.29 11.39
C ALA A 105 29.39 25.29 10.26
N LYS A 106 29.88 26.52 10.42
CA LYS A 106 29.84 27.52 9.34
C LYS A 106 30.84 27.11 8.25
N ALA A 107 30.35 26.97 7.02
CA ALA A 107 31.13 26.61 5.86
C ALA A 107 30.84 27.57 4.71
N VAL A 108 31.86 27.81 3.89
CA VAL A 108 31.75 28.61 2.67
C VAL A 108 31.81 27.64 1.49
N ILE A 109 30.72 27.54 0.73
CA ILE A 109 30.62 26.66 -0.42
C ILE A 109 30.93 27.48 -1.69
N PRO A 110 32.01 27.16 -2.43
CA PRO A 110 32.26 27.74 -3.74
C PRO A 110 31.22 27.24 -4.76
N PRO A 111 31.00 27.94 -5.88
CA PRO A 111 30.15 27.44 -6.96
C PRO A 111 30.60 26.04 -7.38
N THR A 112 29.72 25.06 -7.24
CA THR A 112 30.02 23.63 -7.48
C THR A 112 29.05 23.11 -8.53
N ASP A 113 29.53 22.24 -9.42
CA ASP A 113 28.73 21.68 -10.52
C ASP A 113 28.12 20.30 -10.21
N LYS A 114 28.54 19.72 -9.09
CA LYS A 114 28.30 18.33 -8.75
C LYS A 114 27.74 18.19 -7.34
N VAL A 115 26.87 17.20 -7.18
CA VAL A 115 26.21 16.86 -5.91
C VAL A 115 26.29 15.36 -5.68
N CYS A 116 26.44 14.95 -4.43
CA CYS A 116 26.46 13.53 -4.06
C CYS A 116 25.07 13.11 -3.57
N LEU A 117 24.46 12.13 -4.24
CA LEU A 117 23.17 11.56 -3.85
C LEU A 117 23.35 10.17 -3.24
N TRP A 118 22.59 9.92 -2.17
CA TRP A 118 22.50 8.60 -1.56
C TRP A 118 21.37 7.80 -2.21
N LEU A 119 21.73 6.69 -2.87
CA LEU A 119 20.75 5.83 -3.58
C LEU A 119 20.21 4.70 -2.70
N GLY A 120 20.76 4.55 -1.50
CA GLY A 120 20.47 3.42 -0.61
C GLY A 120 21.51 2.32 -0.72
N ALA A 121 21.31 1.23 0.05
CA ALA A 121 22.20 0.06 0.09
C ALA A 121 23.71 0.40 0.30
N ASN A 122 24.00 1.45 1.08
CA ASN A 122 25.36 1.96 1.32
C ASN A 122 26.08 2.48 0.07
N VAL A 123 25.33 2.91 -0.95
CA VAL A 123 25.85 3.47 -2.19
C VAL A 123 25.54 4.96 -2.31
N MET A 124 26.60 5.74 -2.55
CA MET A 124 26.56 7.15 -2.88
C MET A 124 27.15 7.34 -4.28
N LEU A 125 26.48 8.12 -5.13
CA LEU A 125 27.00 8.49 -6.45
C LEU A 125 27.06 10.01 -6.59
N GLU A 126 28.09 10.47 -7.29
CA GLU A 126 28.26 11.84 -7.72
C GLU A 126 27.45 12.04 -9.01
N TYR A 127 26.61 13.08 -9.04
CA TYR A 127 25.84 13.51 -10.21
C TYR A 127 26.11 14.98 -10.51
N GLU A 128 25.99 15.36 -11.77
CA GLU A 128 25.88 16.78 -12.10
C GLU A 128 24.54 17.35 -11.59
N ILE A 129 24.48 18.65 -11.30
CA ILE A 129 23.28 19.30 -10.76
C ILE A 129 22.02 19.03 -11.63
N ASN A 130 22.17 19.04 -12.96
CA ASN A 130 21.06 18.78 -13.88
C ASN A 130 20.58 17.33 -13.81
N GLU A 131 21.52 16.37 -13.78
CA GLU A 131 21.18 14.95 -13.67
C GLU A 131 20.55 14.63 -12.31
N ALA A 132 21.02 15.30 -11.25
CA ALA A 132 20.45 15.16 -9.91
C ALA A 132 19.00 15.65 -9.85
N ASP A 133 18.66 16.78 -10.49
CA ASP A 133 17.29 17.26 -10.60
C ASP A 133 16.40 16.24 -11.33
N ASP A 134 16.87 15.71 -12.47
CA ASP A 134 16.17 14.67 -13.23
C ASP A 134 15.93 13.39 -12.42
N VAL A 135 16.95 12.90 -11.70
CA VAL A 135 16.86 11.69 -10.87
C VAL A 135 15.89 11.91 -9.72
N LEU A 136 15.97 13.06 -9.04
CA LEU A 136 15.08 13.39 -7.93
C LEU A 136 13.64 13.63 -8.42
N MET A 137 13.44 14.24 -9.59
CA MET A 137 12.11 14.41 -10.21
C MET A 137 11.50 13.05 -10.58
N LYS A 138 12.27 12.15 -11.20
CA LYS A 138 11.83 10.79 -11.51
C LYS A 138 11.47 10.01 -10.24
N ASN A 139 12.29 10.11 -9.19
CA ASN A 139 12.02 9.46 -7.91
C ASN A 139 10.76 10.02 -7.24
N LEU A 140 10.56 11.33 -7.29
CA LEU A 140 9.36 12.00 -6.77
C LEU A 140 8.10 11.54 -7.52
N ASP A 141 8.14 11.45 -8.84
CA ASP A 141 7.03 10.96 -9.65
C ASP A 141 6.73 9.48 -9.35
N ALA A 142 7.76 8.64 -9.25
CA ALA A 142 7.61 7.23 -8.88
C ALA A 142 7.01 7.07 -7.46
N ALA A 143 7.44 7.87 -6.49
CA ALA A 143 6.91 7.87 -5.14
C ALA A 143 5.45 8.34 -5.10
N LYS A 144 5.08 9.37 -5.87
CA LYS A 144 3.69 9.85 -6.00
C LYS A 144 2.79 8.80 -6.67
N LYS A 145 3.23 8.20 -7.78
CA LYS A 145 2.50 7.11 -8.45
C LYS A 145 2.31 5.93 -7.52
N SER A 146 3.35 5.55 -6.78
CA SER A 146 3.27 4.49 -5.76
C SER A 146 2.30 4.84 -4.64
N LEU A 147 2.21 6.11 -4.24
CA LEU A 147 1.26 6.55 -3.22
C LEU A 147 -0.18 6.40 -3.72
N VAL A 148 -0.48 6.85 -4.94
CA VAL A 148 -1.80 6.70 -5.56
C VAL A 148 -2.19 5.24 -5.67
N GLN A 149 -1.28 4.40 -6.17
CA GLN A 149 -1.51 2.95 -6.27
C GLN A 149 -1.84 2.32 -4.91
N VAL A 150 -1.11 2.69 -3.86
CA VAL A 150 -1.38 2.17 -2.49
C VAL A 150 -2.72 2.69 -1.95
N GLU A 151 -3.13 3.90 -2.31
CA GLU A 151 -4.45 4.43 -1.93
C GLU A 151 -5.60 3.69 -2.64
N ASP A 152 -5.43 3.38 -3.92
CA ASP A 152 -6.38 2.57 -4.69
C ASP A 152 -6.44 1.13 -4.16
N ASP A 153 -5.30 0.52 -3.85
CA ASP A 153 -5.22 -0.81 -3.23
C ASP A 153 -5.94 -0.85 -1.87
N LEU A 154 -5.79 0.19 -1.05
CA LEU A 154 -6.49 0.31 0.24
C LEU A 154 -8.01 0.46 0.04
N LEU A 155 -8.45 1.20 -0.97
CA LEU A 155 -9.87 1.35 -1.28
C LEU A 155 -10.48 0.01 -1.71
N TYR A 156 -9.76 -0.72 -2.57
CA TYR A 156 -10.18 -2.06 -3.00
C TYR A 156 -10.28 -3.03 -1.83
N ILE A 157 -9.27 -3.11 -0.96
CA ILE A 157 -9.33 -3.99 0.22
C ILE A 157 -10.53 -3.66 1.12
N ARG A 158 -10.87 -2.37 1.29
CA ARG A 158 -12.04 -1.98 2.08
C ARG A 158 -13.35 -2.46 1.46
N ASP A 159 -13.52 -2.30 0.16
CA ASP A 159 -14.71 -2.78 -0.55
C ASP A 159 -14.86 -4.32 -0.45
N GLN A 160 -13.74 -5.04 -0.61
CA GLN A 160 -13.72 -6.49 -0.46
C GLN A 160 -14.01 -6.94 0.97
N MET A 161 -13.50 -6.21 1.98
CA MET A 161 -13.83 -6.47 3.39
C MET A 161 -15.32 -6.25 3.67
N THR A 162 -15.91 -5.15 3.20
CA THR A 162 -17.36 -4.90 3.36
C THR A 162 -18.20 -5.99 2.71
N THR A 163 -17.84 -6.43 1.49
CA THR A 163 -18.51 -7.54 0.81
C THR A 163 -18.41 -8.84 1.62
N LEU A 164 -17.23 -9.14 2.16
CA LEU A 164 -17.00 -10.30 3.01
C LEU A 164 -17.81 -10.26 4.31
N GLU A 165 -17.89 -9.11 4.96
CA GLU A 165 -18.67 -8.91 6.19
C GLU A 165 -20.17 -9.12 5.94
N VAL A 166 -20.69 -8.61 4.82
CA VAL A 166 -22.10 -8.84 4.43
C VAL A 166 -22.35 -10.32 4.15
N ASN A 167 -21.45 -10.99 3.43
CA ASN A 167 -21.53 -12.43 3.18
C ASN A 167 -21.51 -13.23 4.50
N MET A 168 -20.65 -12.85 5.45
CA MET A 168 -20.55 -13.50 6.76
C MET A 168 -21.84 -13.33 7.58
N ALA A 169 -22.42 -12.12 7.61
CA ALA A 169 -23.69 -11.87 8.27
C ALA A 169 -24.85 -12.66 7.63
N ARG A 170 -24.84 -12.81 6.30
CA ARG A 170 -25.83 -13.60 5.56
C ARG A 170 -25.76 -15.09 5.90
N VAL A 171 -24.56 -15.68 5.91
CA VAL A 171 -24.35 -17.08 6.31
C VAL A 171 -24.74 -17.30 7.77
N TYR A 172 -24.40 -16.37 8.66
CA TYR A 172 -24.81 -16.43 10.06
C TYR A 172 -26.35 -16.43 10.22
N ASN A 173 -27.03 -15.52 9.52
CA ASN A 173 -28.50 -15.43 9.53
C ASN A 173 -29.16 -16.70 8.99
N TRP A 174 -28.58 -17.31 7.95
CA TRP A 174 -29.04 -18.59 7.41
C TRP A 174 -28.91 -19.72 8.44
N ASP A 175 -27.77 -19.84 9.11
CA ASP A 175 -27.56 -20.89 10.13
C ASP A 175 -28.48 -20.72 11.34
N VAL A 176 -28.73 -19.48 11.77
CA VAL A 176 -29.70 -19.20 12.85
C VAL A 176 -31.12 -19.63 12.44
N LYS A 177 -31.57 -19.30 11.22
CA LYS A 177 -32.89 -19.71 10.72
C LYS A 177 -33.02 -21.24 10.67
N ARG A 178 -31.99 -21.93 10.18
CA ARG A 178 -31.95 -23.40 10.16
C ARG A 178 -32.06 -24.00 11.55
N ARG A 179 -31.27 -23.52 12.52
CA ARG A 179 -31.32 -23.99 13.93
C ARG A 179 -32.66 -23.72 14.59
N GLN A 180 -33.34 -22.62 14.28
CA GLN A 180 -34.69 -22.31 14.79
C GLN A 180 -35.75 -23.24 14.18
N ALA A 181 -35.66 -23.54 12.88
CA ALA A 181 -36.53 -24.52 12.22
C ALA A 181 -36.36 -25.93 12.80
N GLU A 182 -35.12 -26.37 13.05
CA GLU A 182 -34.86 -27.68 13.67
C GLU A 182 -35.37 -27.79 15.11
N LYS A 183 -35.35 -26.68 15.87
CA LYS A 183 -35.89 -26.64 17.25
C LYS A 183 -37.41 -26.65 17.28
N SER A 184 -38.07 -25.96 16.34
CA SER A 184 -39.53 -25.92 16.24
C SER A 184 -40.10 -27.24 15.72
N ASN A 185 -39.40 -27.96 14.84
CA ASN A 185 -39.79 -29.30 14.37
C ASN A 185 -39.58 -30.42 15.41
N LYS A 186 -38.87 -30.14 16.50
CA LYS A 186 -38.63 -31.09 17.61
C LYS A 186 -39.54 -30.89 18.82
N SER A 187 -40.38 -29.86 18.81
CA SER A 187 -41.36 -29.55 19.86
C SER A 187 -42.77 -29.89 19.42
#